data_AF-A0A0K1EMF5-F1
#
_entry.id   AF-A0A0K1EMF5-F1
#
_cell.length_a   1.000
_cell.length_b   1.000
_cell.length_c   1.000
_cell.angle_alpha   90.00
_cell.angle_beta   90.00
_cell.angle_gamma   90.00
#
_symmetry.space_group_name_H-M   'P 1'
#
loop_
_entity.id
_entity.type
_entity.pdbx_description
1 polymer ?
#
loop_
_entity_poly.entity_id
_entity_poly.type
_entity_poly.pdbx_seq_one_letter_code
_entity_poly.pdbx_strand_id
1 'polypeptide(L)'
;MPPTPPSSSAPASSPRPSATAPLPVAPSDRVSPHERRVIEALAEQHGCHAAILYGSRGRGEGRPDSDHDLLLVRKDGAAERLVRPIEGLAIDAWIEPEAALDVTKDPGLLRIREGIVIVDAHGFGAALLKRAQQVFREGPAPLPPGEREALQAWGQKMLARLAERSIEGNYRRASLLAELLPAYFQLRGAFYLGPREALQQLAKEDVCVYEAFSGALEPGAPDSAIARLVNLVIDQAPGG
;
A
#
# COMPACT_ATOMS: atom_id res chain seq x y z
N MET A 1 22.03 30.07 -53.70
CA MET A 1 20.82 29.49 -53.08
C MET A 1 21.20 29.02 -51.69
N PRO A 2 20.69 29.63 -50.61
CA PRO A 2 20.94 29.19 -49.24
C PRO A 2 19.90 28.11 -48.83
N PRO A 3 20.25 27.18 -47.92
CA PRO A 3 19.30 26.17 -47.44
C PRO A 3 18.34 26.77 -46.40
N THR A 4 17.07 26.38 -46.51
CA THR A 4 15.98 26.63 -45.56
C THR A 4 16.22 25.95 -44.21
N PRO A 5 15.86 26.58 -43.07
CA PRO A 5 15.87 25.92 -41.77
C PRO A 5 14.65 25.00 -41.60
N PRO A 6 14.74 23.92 -40.78
CA PRO A 6 13.59 23.07 -40.51
C PRO A 6 12.60 23.70 -39.53
N SER A 7 11.32 23.46 -39.79
CA SER A 7 10.16 23.89 -39.02
C SER A 7 10.23 23.51 -37.54
N SER A 8 9.95 24.49 -36.68
CA SER A 8 9.70 24.32 -35.25
C SER A 8 8.35 23.60 -35.05
N SER A 9 8.39 22.40 -34.49
CA SER A 9 7.22 21.69 -33.97
C SER A 9 6.86 22.27 -32.60
N ALA A 10 5.61 22.72 -32.47
CA ALA A 10 5.04 23.19 -31.21
C ALA A 10 5.03 22.07 -30.14
N PRO A 11 5.25 22.38 -28.86
CA PRO A 11 5.16 21.39 -27.81
C PRO A 11 3.71 20.92 -27.61
N ALA A 12 3.54 19.60 -27.57
CA ALA A 12 2.29 18.94 -27.24
C ALA A 12 1.77 19.42 -25.88
N SER A 13 0.52 19.87 -25.85
CA SER A 13 -0.18 20.25 -24.62
C SER A 13 -0.36 19.04 -23.72
N SER A 14 0.25 19.07 -22.54
CA SER A 14 0.04 18.05 -21.50
C SER A 14 -1.44 18.04 -21.08
N PRO A 15 -2.08 16.87 -20.92
CA PRO A 15 -3.44 16.80 -20.43
C PRO A 15 -3.47 17.21 -18.95
N ARG A 16 -4.32 18.20 -18.64
CA ARG A 16 -4.71 18.52 -17.27
C ARG A 16 -5.37 17.28 -16.64
N PRO A 17 -4.96 16.81 -15.45
CA PRO A 17 -5.77 15.85 -14.73
C PRO A 17 -7.03 16.55 -14.23
N SER A 18 -8.15 16.25 -14.90
CA SER A 18 -9.50 16.42 -14.35
C SER A 18 -9.87 15.13 -13.64
N ALA A 19 -10.19 15.24 -12.35
CA ALA A 19 -11.35 14.56 -11.76
C ALA A 19 -11.44 14.98 -10.29
N THR A 20 -12.46 15.80 -10.00
CA THR A 20 -13.01 15.96 -8.65
C THR A 20 -13.27 14.58 -8.09
N ALA A 21 -12.58 14.20 -7.01
CA ALA A 21 -12.83 12.93 -6.35
C ALA A 21 -14.33 12.85 -5.96
N PRO A 22 -15.03 11.74 -6.27
CA PRO A 22 -16.41 11.57 -5.84
C PRO A 22 -16.50 11.69 -4.32
N LEU A 23 -17.61 12.26 -3.84
CA LEU A 23 -17.88 12.38 -2.42
C LEU A 23 -17.76 11.00 -1.75
N PRO A 24 -17.17 10.90 -0.56
CA PRO A 24 -16.98 9.62 0.10
C PRO A 24 -18.35 8.97 0.38
N VAL A 25 -18.60 7.82 -0.26
CA VAL A 25 -19.77 6.98 0.00
C VAL A 25 -19.70 6.51 1.45
N ALA A 26 -20.81 6.54 2.19
CA ALA A 26 -20.86 6.04 3.57
C ALA A 26 -20.47 4.55 3.61
N PRO A 27 -19.74 4.07 4.63
CA PRO A 27 -19.29 2.68 4.69
C PRO A 27 -20.40 1.63 4.53
N SER A 28 -21.61 1.92 5.01
CA SER A 28 -22.80 1.05 4.86
C SER A 28 -23.24 0.85 3.41
N ASP A 29 -23.02 1.86 2.56
CA ASP A 29 -23.56 1.91 1.20
C ASP A 29 -22.54 1.41 0.16
N ARG A 30 -21.32 1.07 0.60
CA ARG A 30 -20.24 0.55 -0.25
C ARG A 30 -20.37 -0.94 -0.55
N VAL A 31 -21.22 -1.66 0.19
CA VAL A 31 -21.39 -3.11 0.04
C VAL A 31 -22.79 -3.36 -0.50
N SER A 32 -22.87 -3.92 -1.70
CA SER A 32 -24.15 -4.27 -2.29
C SER A 32 -24.87 -5.36 -1.49
N PRO A 33 -26.22 -5.44 -1.58
CA PRO A 33 -26.96 -6.55 -0.97
C PRO A 33 -26.50 -7.93 -1.45
N HIS A 34 -25.99 -8.03 -2.69
CA HIS A 34 -25.41 -9.27 -3.21
C HIS A 34 -24.10 -9.63 -2.51
N GLU A 35 -23.15 -8.69 -2.45
CA GLU A 35 -21.87 -8.88 -1.76
C GLU A 35 -22.08 -9.26 -0.29
N ARG A 36 -22.97 -8.56 0.40
CA ARG A 36 -23.31 -8.83 1.79
C ARG A 36 -23.79 -10.28 1.98
N ARG A 37 -24.77 -10.73 1.19
CA ARG A 37 -25.30 -12.10 1.31
C ARG A 37 -24.24 -13.17 1.05
N VAL A 38 -23.39 -12.99 0.04
CA VAL A 38 -22.32 -13.96 -0.27
C VAL A 38 -21.31 -14.03 0.87
N ILE A 39 -20.91 -12.89 1.42
CA ILE A 39 -19.95 -12.83 2.54
C ILE A 39 -20.56 -13.42 3.82
N GLU A 40 -21.83 -13.14 4.11
CA GLU A 40 -22.56 -13.71 5.26
C GLU A 40 -22.65 -15.24 5.14
N ALA A 41 -23.03 -15.76 3.97
CA ALA A 41 -23.09 -17.20 3.71
C ALA A 41 -21.70 -17.85 3.81
N LEU A 42 -20.65 -17.17 3.34
CA LEU A 42 -19.28 -17.66 3.46
C LEU A 42 -18.83 -17.71 4.93
N ALA A 43 -19.14 -16.67 5.71
CA ALA A 43 -18.84 -16.67 7.13
C ALA A 43 -19.55 -17.81 7.86
N GLU A 44 -20.83 -18.04 7.57
CA GLU A 44 -21.61 -19.15 8.13
C GLU A 44 -21.02 -20.51 7.75
N GLN A 45 -20.70 -20.73 6.47
CA GLN A 45 -20.11 -21.98 5.97
C GLN A 45 -18.81 -22.35 6.70
N HIS A 46 -18.01 -21.35 7.07
CA HIS A 46 -16.72 -21.55 7.75
C HIS A 46 -16.82 -21.41 9.28
N GLY A 47 -18.03 -21.30 9.84
CA GLY A 47 -18.24 -21.15 11.29
C GLY A 47 -17.63 -19.87 11.85
N CYS A 48 -17.54 -18.83 11.03
CA CYS A 48 -16.98 -17.53 11.40
C CYS A 48 -18.06 -16.65 12.02
N HIS A 49 -17.71 -16.00 13.13
CA HIS A 49 -18.58 -15.13 13.89
C HIS A 49 -18.34 -13.64 13.59
N ALA A 50 -17.26 -13.31 12.88
CA ALA A 50 -17.03 -11.98 12.33
C ALA A 50 -16.49 -12.03 10.90
N ALA A 51 -16.83 -11.01 10.11
CA ALA A 51 -16.36 -10.85 8.74
C ALA A 51 -16.08 -9.37 8.45
N ILE A 52 -14.87 -9.06 7.98
CA ILE A 52 -14.44 -7.71 7.65
C ILE A 52 -14.01 -7.68 6.19
N LEU A 53 -14.71 -6.87 5.38
CA LEU A 53 -14.28 -6.54 4.02
C LEU A 53 -13.28 -5.40 4.09
N TYR A 54 -12.05 -5.63 3.66
CA TYR A 54 -10.99 -4.62 3.67
C TYR A 54 -10.46 -4.33 2.26
N GLY A 55 -9.26 -3.78 2.18
CA GLY A 55 -8.59 -3.51 0.92
C GLY A 55 -9.27 -2.40 0.13
N SER A 56 -9.14 -2.47 -1.20
CA SER A 56 -9.62 -1.40 -2.07
C SER A 56 -11.14 -1.20 -1.96
N ARG A 57 -11.93 -2.28 -1.83
CA ARG A 57 -13.39 -2.21 -1.67
C ARG A 57 -13.81 -1.63 -0.33
N GLY A 58 -13.17 -2.06 0.77
CA GLY A 58 -13.41 -1.46 2.10
C GLY A 58 -13.18 0.06 2.12
N ARG A 59 -12.10 0.51 1.46
CA ARG A 59 -11.76 1.93 1.32
C ARG A 59 -12.64 2.72 0.33
N GLY A 60 -13.49 2.05 -0.45
CA GLY A 60 -14.29 2.70 -1.49
C GLY A 60 -13.50 3.07 -2.75
N GLU A 61 -12.34 2.45 -2.96
CA GLU A 61 -11.48 2.64 -4.12
C GLU A 61 -11.42 1.39 -5.03
N GLY A 62 -12.38 0.48 -4.84
CA GLY A 62 -12.52 -0.75 -5.60
C GLY A 62 -12.91 -0.44 -7.04
N ARG A 63 -12.31 -1.18 -7.97
CA ARG A 63 -12.67 -1.22 -9.38
C ARG A 63 -13.48 -2.50 -9.67
N PRO A 64 -14.15 -2.60 -10.83
CA PRO A 64 -14.91 -3.80 -11.19
C PRO A 64 -14.09 -5.09 -11.13
N ASP A 65 -12.80 -5.02 -11.45
CA ASP A 65 -11.82 -6.11 -11.42
C ASP A 65 -11.12 -6.29 -10.07
N SER A 66 -11.48 -5.50 -9.05
CA SER A 66 -10.86 -5.62 -7.74
C SER A 66 -11.39 -6.80 -6.96
N ASP A 67 -10.47 -7.49 -6.30
CA ASP A 67 -10.77 -8.58 -5.37
C ASP A 67 -11.61 -8.10 -4.17
N HIS A 68 -12.27 -9.07 -3.55
CA HIS A 68 -12.96 -8.96 -2.29
C HIS A 68 -12.05 -9.49 -1.20
N ASP A 69 -11.18 -8.61 -0.69
CA ASP A 69 -10.30 -8.87 0.43
C ASP A 69 -11.10 -9.04 1.74
N LEU A 70 -11.12 -10.25 2.30
CA LEU A 70 -11.91 -10.59 3.49
C LEU A 70 -11.04 -11.12 4.62
N LEU A 71 -11.33 -10.68 5.84
CA LEU A 71 -10.91 -11.34 7.06
C LEU A 71 -12.14 -11.96 7.71
N LEU A 72 -12.20 -13.29 7.76
CA LEU A 72 -13.23 -14.06 8.44
C LEU A 72 -12.63 -14.59 9.75
N VAL A 73 -13.36 -14.42 10.84
CA VAL A 73 -12.88 -14.79 12.17
C VAL A 73 -13.76 -15.87 12.76
N ARG A 74 -13.14 -16.96 13.20
CA ARG A 74 -13.78 -18.01 13.98
C ARG A 74 -13.14 -18.08 15.36
N LYS A 75 -13.85 -18.70 16.30
CA LYS A 75 -13.37 -18.81 17.68
C LYS A 75 -12.07 -19.64 17.75
N ASP A 76 -12.12 -20.83 17.17
CA ASP A 76 -11.05 -21.83 17.20
C ASP A 76 -10.89 -22.48 15.81
N GLY A 77 -9.73 -23.11 15.56
CA GLY A 77 -9.43 -23.85 14.33
C GLY A 77 -8.13 -23.38 13.66
N ALA A 78 -7.77 -24.01 12.54
CA ALA A 78 -6.57 -23.65 11.78
C ALA A 78 -6.72 -22.32 11.01
N ALA A 79 -5.62 -21.66 10.68
CA ALA A 79 -5.68 -20.59 9.69
C ALA A 79 -5.95 -21.20 8.30
N GLU A 80 -6.82 -20.59 7.51
CA GLU A 80 -7.14 -21.05 6.15
C GLU A 80 -7.11 -19.87 5.17
N ARG A 81 -6.75 -20.18 3.93
CA ARG A 81 -6.71 -19.23 2.82
C ARG A 81 -7.65 -19.67 1.73
N LEU A 82 -8.61 -18.82 1.38
CA LEU A 82 -9.58 -19.09 0.32
C LEU A 82 -9.46 -18.03 -0.78
N VAL A 83 -9.01 -18.47 -1.96
CA VAL A 83 -8.90 -17.61 -3.15
C VAL A 83 -9.64 -18.28 -4.30
N ARG A 84 -10.83 -17.79 -4.64
CA ARG A 84 -11.62 -18.30 -5.77
C ARG A 84 -12.81 -17.37 -6.10
N PRO A 85 -13.35 -17.43 -7.33
CA PRO A 85 -14.63 -16.79 -7.61
C PRO A 85 -15.78 -17.48 -6.85
N ILE A 86 -16.68 -16.69 -6.25
CA ILE A 86 -17.91 -17.15 -5.61
C ILE A 86 -19.04 -16.22 -6.03
N GLU A 87 -20.05 -16.74 -6.72
CA GLU A 87 -21.21 -15.97 -7.19
C GLU A 87 -20.84 -14.66 -7.93
N GLY A 88 -19.79 -14.72 -8.75
CA GLY A 88 -19.28 -13.57 -9.51
C GLY A 88 -18.38 -12.62 -8.73
N LEU A 89 -18.14 -12.86 -7.44
CA LEU A 89 -17.20 -12.10 -6.61
C LEU A 89 -15.83 -12.78 -6.64
N ALA A 90 -14.75 -12.01 -6.82
CA ALA A 90 -13.39 -12.51 -6.74
C ALA A 90 -12.95 -12.55 -5.27
N ILE A 91 -13.19 -13.67 -4.58
CA ILE A 91 -12.93 -13.78 -3.15
C ILE A 91 -11.44 -14.00 -2.89
N ASP A 92 -10.89 -13.15 -2.02
CA ASP A 92 -9.57 -13.25 -1.42
C ASP A 92 -9.76 -13.20 0.11
N ALA A 93 -10.00 -14.36 0.73
CA ALA A 93 -10.30 -14.45 2.16
C ALA A 93 -9.18 -15.08 2.99
N TRP A 94 -8.90 -14.48 4.13
CA TRP A 94 -8.14 -15.04 5.25
C TRP A 94 -9.13 -15.46 6.33
N ILE A 95 -9.04 -16.72 6.75
CA ILE A 95 -9.89 -17.28 7.80
C ILE A 95 -8.99 -17.58 8.99
N GLU A 96 -9.18 -16.85 10.08
CA GLU A 96 -8.26 -16.87 11.21
C GLU A 96 -9.00 -17.18 12.53
N PRO A 97 -8.39 -17.94 13.45
CA PRO A 97 -8.88 -18.03 14.82
C PRO A 97 -8.62 -16.72 15.58
N GLU A 98 -9.47 -16.37 16.54
CA GLU A 98 -9.31 -15.15 17.35
C GLU A 98 -7.92 -15.01 17.95
N ALA A 99 -7.35 -16.13 18.43
CA ALA A 99 -6.04 -16.17 19.09
C ALA A 99 -4.87 -15.75 18.19
N ALA A 100 -5.03 -15.80 16.85
CA ALA A 100 -4.03 -15.34 15.90
C ALA A 100 -4.09 -13.83 15.65
N LEU A 101 -5.16 -13.15 16.08
CA LEU A 101 -5.45 -11.76 15.71
C LEU A 101 -4.99 -10.78 16.80
N ASP A 102 -3.68 -10.53 16.86
CA ASP A 102 -3.07 -9.53 17.73
C ASP A 102 -2.42 -8.41 16.92
N VAL A 103 -3.15 -7.31 16.72
CA VAL A 103 -2.69 -6.16 15.91
C VAL A 103 -1.43 -5.50 16.48
N THR A 104 -1.11 -5.71 17.76
CA THR A 104 0.11 -5.16 18.36
C THR A 104 1.37 -5.94 18.01
N LYS A 105 1.20 -7.22 17.64
CA LYS A 105 2.29 -8.13 17.28
C LYS A 105 2.38 -8.36 15.78
N ASP A 106 1.25 -8.24 15.08
CA ASP A 106 1.16 -8.36 13.62
C ASP A 106 0.71 -7.04 12.98
N PRO A 107 1.65 -6.18 12.56
CA PRO A 107 1.36 -4.99 11.76
C PRO A 107 0.64 -5.29 10.44
N GLY A 108 0.69 -6.54 9.94
CA GLY A 108 -0.05 -6.97 8.76
C GLY A 108 -1.56 -6.80 8.92
N LEU A 109 -2.07 -6.85 10.16
CA LEU A 109 -3.48 -6.60 10.47
C LEU A 109 -3.89 -5.13 10.29
N LEU A 110 -2.96 -4.19 10.12
CA LEU A 110 -3.32 -2.80 9.79
C LEU A 110 -4.03 -2.67 8.43
N ARG A 111 -3.97 -3.71 7.58
CA ARG A 111 -4.72 -3.79 6.32
C ARG A 111 -6.24 -3.70 6.50
N ILE A 112 -6.77 -4.08 7.68
CA ILE A 112 -8.21 -4.06 7.97
C ILE A 112 -8.71 -2.73 8.55
N ARG A 113 -7.83 -1.77 8.85
CA ARG A 113 -8.17 -0.57 9.65
C ARG A 113 -9.27 0.32 9.04
N GLU A 114 -9.40 0.30 7.72
CA GLU A 114 -10.43 1.02 6.93
C GLU A 114 -11.47 0.06 6.35
N GLY A 115 -11.55 -1.16 6.91
CA GLY A 115 -12.51 -2.17 6.50
C GLY A 115 -13.94 -1.85 6.92
N ILE A 116 -14.85 -2.65 6.38
CA ILE A 116 -16.27 -2.61 6.64
C ILE A 116 -16.63 -3.93 7.31
N VAL A 117 -17.20 -3.85 8.51
CA VAL A 117 -17.67 -5.02 9.24
C VAL A 117 -19.00 -5.47 8.64
N ILE A 118 -19.04 -6.71 8.13
CA ILE A 118 -20.20 -7.33 7.50
C ILE A 118 -20.97 -8.18 8.50
N VAL A 119 -20.25 -9.04 9.21
CA VAL A 119 -20.74 -9.91 10.29
C VAL A 119 -19.99 -9.53 11.57
N ASP A 120 -20.71 -9.40 12.68
CA ASP A 120 -20.11 -9.07 13.97
C ASP A 120 -20.88 -9.64 15.16
N ALA A 121 -20.77 -10.94 15.38
CA ALA A 121 -21.29 -11.52 16.59
C ALA A 121 -20.44 -11.01 17.78
N HIS A 122 -21.12 -10.51 18.80
CA HIS A 122 -20.52 -10.07 20.07
C HIS A 122 -19.55 -8.87 19.96
N GLY A 123 -19.47 -8.20 18.81
CA GLY A 123 -18.68 -6.97 18.63
C GLY A 123 -17.17 -7.18 18.44
N PHE A 124 -16.73 -8.41 18.15
CA PHE A 124 -15.32 -8.74 17.93
C PHE A 124 -14.73 -7.97 16.73
N GLY A 125 -15.43 -7.96 15.58
CA GLY A 125 -14.97 -7.33 14.35
C GLY A 125 -14.78 -5.82 14.52
N ALA A 126 -15.76 -5.14 15.11
CA ALA A 126 -15.66 -3.72 15.42
C ALA A 126 -14.52 -3.41 16.42
N ALA A 127 -14.33 -4.24 17.45
CA ALA A 127 -13.24 -4.07 18.41
C ALA A 127 -11.87 -4.23 17.76
N LEU A 128 -11.70 -5.24 16.90
CA LEU A 128 -10.46 -5.49 16.17
C LEU A 128 -10.12 -4.32 15.22
N LEU A 129 -11.10 -3.82 14.48
CA LEU A 129 -10.94 -2.67 13.58
C LEU A 129 -10.55 -1.41 14.35
N LYS A 130 -11.21 -1.14 15.49
CA LYS A 130 -10.85 -0.04 16.38
C LYS A 130 -9.43 -0.18 16.91
N ARG A 131 -9.00 -1.40 17.24
CA ARG A 131 -7.62 -1.66 17.69
C ARG A 131 -6.61 -1.38 16.58
N ALA A 132 -6.88 -1.82 15.35
CA ALA A 132 -6.02 -1.51 14.20
C ALA A 132 -5.90 -0.01 13.93
N GLN A 133 -7.00 0.74 14.01
CA GLN A 133 -6.97 2.20 13.90
C GLN A 133 -6.21 2.88 15.04
N GLN A 134 -6.25 2.30 16.25
CA GLN A 134 -5.48 2.81 17.38
C GLN A 134 -3.98 2.58 17.18
N VAL A 135 -3.56 1.35 16.87
CA VAL A 135 -2.15 1.03 16.61
C VAL A 135 -1.60 1.88 15.46
N PHE A 136 -2.37 2.06 14.38
CA PHE A 136 -1.97 2.92 13.28
C PHE A 136 -1.69 4.38 13.72
N ARG A 137 -2.54 4.94 14.60
CA ARG A 137 -2.36 6.30 15.14
C ARG A 137 -1.20 6.41 16.13
N GLU A 138 -0.91 5.34 16.87
CA GLU A 138 0.25 5.26 17.78
C GLU A 138 1.57 5.23 17.00
N GLY A 139 1.55 4.72 15.76
CA GLY A 139 2.72 4.60 14.90
C GLY A 139 3.56 3.35 15.21
N PRO A 140 4.54 3.02 14.34
CA PRO A 140 5.50 1.96 14.60
C PRO A 140 6.39 2.29 15.80
N ALA A 141 7.00 1.26 16.38
CA ALA A 141 8.05 1.45 17.37
C ALA A 141 9.21 2.30 16.79
N PRO A 142 9.89 3.11 17.62
CA PRO A 142 11.07 3.85 17.19
C PRO A 142 12.13 2.92 16.59
N LEU A 143 12.90 3.45 15.64
CA LEU A 143 14.01 2.71 15.05
C LEU A 143 15.04 2.32 16.12
N PRO A 144 15.58 1.09 16.06
CA PRO A 144 16.71 0.72 16.89
C PRO A 144 17.90 1.67 16.69
N PRO A 145 18.73 1.87 17.73
CA PRO A 145 19.96 2.64 17.58
C PRO A 145 20.84 2.09 16.45
N GLY A 146 21.36 2.97 15.59
CA GLY A 146 22.22 2.57 14.47
C GLY A 146 21.48 2.19 13.17
N GLU A 147 20.16 1.99 13.21
CA GLU A 147 19.39 1.55 12.03
C GLU A 147 19.32 2.65 10.96
N ARG A 148 19.24 3.92 11.39
CA ARG A 148 19.27 5.07 10.46
C ARG A 148 20.60 5.16 9.74
N GLU A 149 21.70 5.04 10.48
CA GLU A 149 23.06 5.05 9.94
C GLU A 149 23.28 3.85 9.00
N ALA A 150 22.70 2.69 9.32
CA ALA A 150 22.73 1.51 8.45
C ALA A 150 21.99 1.76 7.13
N LEU A 151 20.80 2.35 7.16
CA LEU A 151 20.04 2.73 5.96
C LEU A 151 20.77 3.77 5.11
N GLN A 152 21.40 4.77 5.74
CA GLN A 152 22.26 5.75 5.07
C GLN A 152 23.45 5.07 4.36
N ALA A 153 24.20 4.24 5.09
CA ALA A 153 25.32 3.50 4.52
C ALA A 153 24.88 2.55 3.40
N TRP A 154 23.71 1.92 3.52
CA TRP A 154 23.14 1.07 2.48
C TRP A 154 22.79 1.88 1.23
N GLY A 155 22.10 3.02 1.36
CA GLY A 155 21.74 3.89 0.24
C GLY A 155 22.96 4.31 -0.59
N GLN A 156 24.01 4.78 0.09
CA GLN A 156 25.26 5.18 -0.56
C GLN A 156 25.96 4.00 -1.27
N LYS A 157 25.98 2.81 -0.64
CA LYS A 157 26.52 1.60 -1.27
C LYS A 157 25.73 1.20 -2.52
N MET A 158 24.41 1.36 -2.50
CA MET A 158 23.56 1.02 -3.64
C MET A 158 23.76 2.01 -4.79
N LEU A 159 23.92 3.31 -4.52
CA LEU A 159 24.26 4.30 -5.54
C LEU A 159 25.59 4.01 -6.23
N ALA A 160 26.63 3.66 -5.48
CA ALA A 160 27.93 3.30 -6.05
C ALA A 160 27.86 2.09 -7.01
N ARG A 161 26.86 1.21 -6.83
CA ARG A 161 26.65 0.00 -7.64
C ARG A 161 25.85 0.25 -8.91
N LEU A 162 25.21 1.42 -9.08
CA LEU A 162 24.42 1.73 -10.28
C LEU A 162 25.27 1.86 -11.55
N ALA A 163 26.59 2.10 -11.42
CA ALA A 163 27.50 2.22 -12.55
C ALA A 163 27.63 0.94 -13.39
N GLU A 164 27.28 -0.22 -12.84
CA GLU A 164 27.39 -1.51 -13.54
C GLU A 164 26.12 -1.82 -14.34
N ARG A 165 26.21 -1.82 -15.68
CA ARG A 165 25.09 -2.13 -16.57
C ARG A 165 25.00 -3.62 -16.92
N SER A 166 25.05 -4.48 -15.89
CA SER A 166 24.89 -5.94 -16.00
C SER A 166 23.45 -6.37 -15.66
N ILE A 167 23.12 -7.65 -15.89
CA ILE A 167 21.83 -8.22 -15.45
C ILE A 167 21.68 -8.06 -13.93
N GLU A 168 22.75 -8.31 -13.18
CA GLU A 168 22.78 -8.11 -11.73
C GLU A 168 22.62 -6.64 -11.36
N GLY A 169 23.27 -5.71 -12.08
CA GLY A 169 23.09 -4.27 -11.91
C GLY A 169 21.63 -3.83 -12.12
N ASN A 170 20.97 -4.34 -13.16
CA ASN A 170 19.55 -4.07 -13.41
C ASN A 170 18.65 -4.63 -12.29
N TYR A 171 18.94 -5.82 -11.79
CA TYR A 171 18.21 -6.39 -10.64
C TYR A 171 18.39 -5.53 -9.40
N ARG A 172 19.62 -5.16 -9.05
CA ARG A 172 19.94 -4.30 -7.91
C ARG A 172 19.29 -2.92 -8.02
N ARG A 173 19.21 -2.35 -9.23
CA ARG A 173 18.48 -1.10 -9.50
C ARG A 173 17.00 -1.25 -9.17
N ALA A 174 16.36 -2.33 -9.61
CA ALA A 174 14.96 -2.60 -9.32
C ALA A 174 14.73 -2.82 -7.81
N SER A 175 15.59 -3.60 -7.15
CA SER A 175 15.54 -3.82 -5.70
C SER A 175 15.67 -2.51 -4.91
N LEU A 176 16.65 -1.67 -5.25
CA LEU A 176 16.83 -0.35 -4.62
C LEU A 176 15.54 0.48 -4.68
N LEU A 177 14.92 0.59 -5.86
CA LEU A 177 13.69 1.38 -6.03
C LEU A 177 12.51 0.79 -5.24
N ALA A 178 12.40 -0.53 -5.16
CA ALA A 178 11.38 -1.20 -4.37
C ALA A 178 11.60 -1.02 -2.85
N GLU A 179 12.85 -1.03 -2.39
CA GLU A 179 13.23 -0.90 -0.97
C GLU A 179 13.20 0.56 -0.47
N LEU A 180 13.40 1.54 -1.35
CA LEU A 180 13.34 2.97 -1.01
C LEU A 180 11.96 3.42 -0.52
N LEU A 181 10.89 2.85 -1.08
CA LEU A 181 9.54 3.26 -0.71
C LEU A 181 9.20 2.86 0.75
N PRO A 182 9.40 1.61 1.21
CA PRO A 182 9.31 1.28 2.63
C PRO A 182 10.28 2.09 3.51
N ALA A 183 11.53 2.29 3.06
CA ALA A 183 12.54 3.02 3.83
C ALA A 183 12.12 4.46 4.14
N TYR A 184 11.40 5.13 3.22
CA TYR A 184 10.84 6.46 3.45
C TYR A 184 9.96 6.50 4.71
N PHE A 185 9.04 5.55 4.87
CA PHE A 185 8.13 5.48 6.02
C PHE A 185 8.85 5.08 7.29
N GLN A 186 9.76 4.10 7.20
CA GLN A 186 10.57 3.65 8.32
C GLN A 186 11.36 4.81 8.95
N LEU A 187 12.06 5.60 8.13
CA LEU A 187 12.86 6.75 8.58
C LEU A 187 12.04 7.90 9.18
N ARG A 188 10.72 7.90 8.93
CA ARG A 188 9.76 8.92 9.41
C ARG A 188 8.86 8.39 10.52
N GLY A 189 9.14 7.20 11.05
CA GLY A 189 8.33 6.60 12.11
C GLY A 189 6.87 6.39 11.69
N ALA A 190 6.65 5.97 10.45
CA ALA A 190 5.33 5.70 9.89
C ALA A 190 5.23 4.25 9.39
N PHE A 191 4.01 3.70 9.37
CA PHE A 191 3.77 2.39 8.77
C PHE A 191 3.83 2.48 7.24
N TYR A 192 4.53 1.53 6.62
CA TYR A 192 4.42 1.28 5.18
C TYR A 192 3.24 0.35 4.91
N LEU A 193 2.18 0.88 4.31
CA LEU A 193 0.91 0.16 4.06
C LEU A 193 0.82 -0.41 2.62
N GLY A 194 1.97 -0.57 1.97
CA GLY A 194 2.06 -1.02 0.58
C GLY A 194 2.13 0.13 -0.42
N PRO A 195 2.50 -0.18 -1.68
CA PRO A 195 2.97 0.83 -2.64
C PRO A 195 1.86 1.80 -3.07
N ARG A 196 0.62 1.32 -3.22
CA ARG A 196 -0.51 2.15 -3.64
C ARG A 196 -0.82 3.23 -2.61
N GLU A 197 -1.01 2.84 -1.35
CA GLU A 197 -1.33 3.76 -0.25
C GLU A 197 -0.15 4.71 0.01
N ALA A 198 1.08 4.17 0.00
CA ALA A 198 2.29 4.95 0.15
C ALA A 198 2.42 6.07 -0.90
N LEU A 199 2.25 5.75 -2.18
CA LEU A 199 2.35 6.73 -3.26
C LEU A 199 1.19 7.75 -3.23
N GLN A 200 -0.02 7.32 -2.87
CA GLN A 200 -1.15 8.24 -2.67
C GLN A 200 -0.90 9.21 -1.51
N GLN A 201 -0.29 8.74 -0.42
CA GLN A 201 0.07 9.59 0.71
C GLN A 201 1.17 10.58 0.32
N LEU A 202 2.25 10.11 -0.32
CA LEU A 202 3.31 10.98 -0.83
C LEU A 202 2.77 12.06 -1.76
N ALA A 203 1.88 11.72 -2.70
CA ALA A 203 1.28 12.69 -3.61
C ALA A 203 0.49 13.81 -2.89
N LYS A 204 0.00 13.56 -1.67
CA LYS A 204 -0.76 14.52 -0.86
C LYS A 204 0.11 15.30 0.11
N GLU A 205 1.09 14.64 0.72
CA GLU A 205 1.81 15.13 1.90
C GLU A 205 3.28 15.48 1.63
N ASP A 206 3.93 14.83 0.66
CA ASP A 206 5.32 15.07 0.27
C ASP A 206 5.48 14.98 -1.26
N VAL A 207 4.98 16.02 -1.95
CA VAL A 207 4.97 16.11 -3.41
C VAL A 207 6.39 16.03 -3.99
N CYS A 208 7.39 16.56 -3.28
CA CYS A 208 8.78 16.54 -3.74
C CYS A 208 9.34 15.12 -3.84
N VAL A 209 9.07 14.28 -2.83
CA VAL A 209 9.45 12.86 -2.83
C VAL A 209 8.59 12.07 -3.81
N TYR A 210 7.30 12.38 -3.92
CA TYR A 210 6.43 11.76 -4.93
C TYR A 210 6.97 11.96 -6.36
N GLU A 211 7.32 13.21 -6.72
CA GLU A 211 7.90 13.53 -8.03
C GLU A 211 9.26 12.85 -8.22
N ALA A 212 10.06 12.70 -7.16
CA ALA A 212 11.31 11.95 -7.20
C ALA A 212 11.08 10.47 -7.54
N PHE A 213 10.10 9.83 -6.89
CA PHE A 213 9.70 8.47 -7.21
C PHE A 213 9.21 8.35 -8.65
N SER A 214 8.32 9.26 -9.07
CA SER A 214 7.81 9.27 -10.45
C SER A 214 8.96 9.32 -11.46
N GLY A 215 9.93 10.23 -11.28
CA GLY A 215 11.06 10.36 -12.18
C GLY A 215 12.03 9.18 -12.16
N ALA A 216 12.27 8.57 -10.98
CA ALA A 216 13.22 7.44 -10.85
C ALA A 216 12.65 6.10 -11.33
N LEU A 217 11.31 5.94 -11.27
CA LEU A 217 10.59 4.74 -11.69
C LEU A 217 10.33 4.69 -13.19
N GLU A 218 10.46 5.80 -13.93
CA GLU A 218 10.32 5.79 -15.38
C GLU A 218 11.27 4.78 -16.05
N PRO A 219 10.81 4.03 -17.06
CA PRO A 219 11.67 3.15 -17.83
C PRO A 219 12.88 3.90 -18.41
N GLY A 220 14.08 3.44 -18.07
CA GLY A 220 15.31 4.07 -18.54
C GLY A 220 15.69 5.38 -17.81
N ALA A 221 15.06 5.70 -16.67
CA ALA A 221 15.43 6.87 -15.89
C ALA A 221 16.93 6.88 -15.56
N PRO A 222 17.60 8.04 -15.70
CA PRO A 222 19.04 8.15 -15.49
C PRO A 222 19.42 7.95 -14.03
N ASP A 223 20.65 7.52 -13.78
CA ASP A 223 21.16 7.28 -12.42
C ASP A 223 21.09 8.53 -11.54
N SER A 224 21.14 9.73 -12.13
CA SER A 224 20.96 11.00 -11.42
C SER A 224 19.56 11.17 -10.83
N ALA A 225 18.51 10.65 -11.48
CA ALA A 225 17.15 10.66 -10.94
C ALA A 225 17.03 9.73 -9.72
N ILE A 226 17.68 8.56 -9.79
CA ILE A 226 17.72 7.58 -8.70
C ILE A 226 18.54 8.14 -7.52
N ALA A 227 19.69 8.76 -7.80
CA ALA A 227 20.51 9.44 -6.79
C ALA A 227 19.73 10.55 -6.07
N ARG A 228 18.97 11.36 -6.82
CA ARG A 228 18.08 12.36 -6.22
C ARG A 228 17.07 11.71 -5.27
N LEU A 229 16.43 10.62 -5.69
CA LEU A 229 15.47 9.91 -4.84
C LEU A 229 16.11 9.36 -3.56
N VAL A 230 17.27 8.70 -3.67
CA VAL A 230 18.02 8.18 -2.51
C VAL A 230 18.31 9.30 -1.52
N ASN A 231 18.83 10.43 -1.99
CA ASN A 231 19.16 11.56 -1.13
C ASN A 231 17.92 12.12 -0.39
N LEU A 232 16.78 12.23 -1.08
CA LEU A 232 15.53 12.73 -0.47
C LEU A 232 14.93 11.74 0.54
N VAL A 233 14.99 10.45 0.25
CA VAL A 233 14.42 9.41 1.11
C VAL A 233 15.27 9.19 2.35
N ILE A 234 16.59 9.12 2.18
CA ILE A 234 17.53 8.60 3.18
C ILE A 234 18.32 9.73 3.85
N ASP A 235 18.99 10.59 3.08
CA ASP A 235 19.93 11.57 3.63
C ASP A 235 19.22 12.81 4.20
N GLN A 236 18.10 13.20 3.58
CA GLN A 236 17.27 14.33 4.00
C GLN A 236 16.09 13.90 4.88
N ALA A 237 16.07 12.64 5.33
CA ALA A 237 15.06 12.22 6.29
C ALA A 237 15.16 13.08 7.56
N PRO A 238 14.06 13.67 8.05
CA PRO A 238 14.09 14.46 9.26
C PRO A 238 14.68 13.62 10.41
N GLY A 239 15.47 14.28 11.27
CA GLY A 239 15.87 13.69 12.55
C GLY A 239 14.60 13.45 13.36
N GLY A 240 14.40 12.21 13.79
CA GLY A 240 13.31 11.85 14.70
C GLY A 240 13.45 12.51 16.06
#